data_AF-A0A834ESN7-F1
#
_entry.id   AF-A0A834ESN7-F1
#
_cell.length_a   1.000
_cell.length_b   1.000
_cell.length_c   1.000
_cell.angle_alpha   90.00
_cell.angle_beta   90.00
_cell.angle_gamma   90.00
#
_symmetry.space_group_name_H-M   'P 1'
#
loop_
_entity.id
_entity.type
_entity.pdbx_description
1 polymer ?
#
loop_
_entity_poly.entity_id
_entity_poly.type
_entity_poly.pdbx_seq_one_letter_code
_entity_poly.pdbx_strand_id
1 'polypeptide(L)'
;MFCHLLPLLLSTSSREDSTKYLNFTASEKTSHIIKHQYQFNNLGRRSLPISVVFWIPIQLNKMTVWNQPQFIFSQNLSSACHTEVRVPPHSDFLAELKKTPVLSCSIAVCQRIQCDIQSFSSQEEFNVTLKGNLSFDWYIKTSHNYLQVVSTAEILFNDSTYALLPGQEAFVRAQTQTKVEPYEVHNPVPLIVGSSVGGLVLLALITVGLYKLGFFKRQYKDMINEAAPEAAPPQ
;
A
#
# COMPACT_ATOMS: atom_id res chain seq x y z
N MET A 1 43.74 14.09 24.50
CA MET A 1 43.52 14.43 23.08
C MET A 1 42.03 14.64 22.90
N PHE A 2 41.56 15.88 22.89
CA PHE A 2 40.13 16.18 22.70
C PHE A 2 39.84 16.05 21.20
N CYS A 3 39.01 15.09 20.81
CA CYS A 3 38.44 15.08 19.45
C CYS A 3 37.52 16.29 19.31
N HIS A 4 37.97 17.33 18.61
CA HIS A 4 37.13 18.46 18.23
C HIS A 4 36.27 18.08 17.00
N LEU A 5 35.25 17.26 17.24
CA LEU A 5 34.22 17.01 16.22
C LEU A 5 33.36 18.27 16.04
N LEU A 6 33.06 18.61 14.80
CA LEU A 6 32.21 19.75 14.46
C LEU A 6 30.74 19.36 14.56
N PRO A 7 29.90 20.10 15.31
CA PRO A 7 28.49 19.75 15.46
C PRO A 7 27.69 20.02 14.18
N LEU A 8 26.77 19.12 13.85
CA LEU A 8 25.84 19.18 12.74
C LEU A 8 24.38 19.19 13.20
N LEU A 9 23.52 19.81 12.39
CA LEU A 9 22.08 19.79 12.58
C LEU A 9 21.43 19.43 11.23
N LEU A 10 21.33 18.13 10.97
CA LEU A 10 20.73 17.58 9.74
C LEU A 10 19.41 16.90 10.06
N SER A 11 18.50 16.87 9.09
CA SER A 11 17.28 16.06 9.19
C SER A 11 16.85 15.49 7.84
N THR A 12 16.21 14.33 7.88
CA THR A 12 15.48 13.74 6.77
C THR A 12 14.09 13.33 7.23
N SER A 13 13.10 13.53 6.36
CA SER A 13 11.70 13.23 6.66
C SER A 13 10.97 12.66 5.43
N SER A 14 9.95 11.85 5.68
CA SER A 14 9.02 11.40 4.63
C SER A 14 8.01 12.50 4.34
N ARG A 15 7.66 12.69 3.07
CA ARG A 15 6.67 13.67 2.62
C ARG A 15 5.27 13.06 2.54
N GLU A 16 4.26 13.91 2.73
CA GLU A 16 2.84 13.54 2.67
C GLU A 16 2.43 13.04 1.28
N ASP A 17 2.99 13.64 0.23
CA ASP A 17 2.73 13.29 -1.17
C ASP A 17 3.08 11.84 -1.52
N SER A 18 3.81 11.12 -0.67
CA SER A 18 4.12 9.71 -0.89
C SER A 18 2.85 8.85 -0.94
N THR A 19 2.85 7.80 -1.78
CA THR A 19 1.81 6.78 -1.77
C THR A 19 1.76 6.12 -0.39
N LYS A 20 0.61 6.21 0.30
CA LYS A 20 0.43 5.65 1.67
C LYS A 20 -0.34 4.34 1.67
N TYR A 21 -1.30 4.20 0.77
CA TYR A 21 -2.20 3.06 0.71
C TYR A 21 -2.45 2.65 -0.73
N LEU A 22 -2.61 1.35 -0.94
CA LEU A 22 -2.90 0.78 -2.24
C LEU A 22 -3.72 -0.50 -2.09
N ASN A 23 -4.82 -0.58 -2.83
CA ASN A 23 -5.62 -1.79 -2.96
C ASN A 23 -5.36 -2.48 -4.30
N PHE A 24 -5.37 -3.82 -4.30
CA PHE A 24 -5.19 -4.58 -5.55
C PHE A 24 -6.08 -5.82 -5.56
N THR A 25 -6.56 -6.21 -6.73
CA THR A 25 -7.34 -7.44 -6.89
C THR A 25 -6.39 -8.62 -7.07
N ALA A 26 -6.43 -9.63 -6.20
CA ALA A 26 -5.53 -10.79 -6.26
C ALA A 26 -5.66 -11.62 -7.55
N SER A 27 -6.79 -11.50 -8.27
CA SER A 27 -7.03 -12.19 -9.55
C SER A 27 -6.29 -11.58 -10.74
N GLU A 28 -5.80 -10.34 -10.62
CA GLU A 28 -5.15 -9.63 -11.70
C GLU A 28 -3.68 -9.44 -11.33
N LYS A 29 -2.74 -9.84 -12.22
CA LYS A 29 -1.31 -9.54 -12.07
C LYS A 29 -1.05 -8.07 -12.37
N THR A 30 -1.58 -7.21 -11.51
CA THR A 30 -1.49 -5.77 -11.66
C THR A 30 -0.15 -5.28 -11.14
N SER A 31 0.27 -4.16 -11.68
CA SER A 31 1.28 -3.34 -11.05
C SER A 31 0.76 -1.92 -11.03
N HIS A 32 1.07 -1.20 -9.96
CA HIS A 32 0.63 0.18 -9.78
C HIS A 32 1.84 1.08 -9.55
N ILE A 33 1.79 2.27 -10.14
CA ILE A 33 2.83 3.28 -9.92
C ILE A 33 2.71 3.77 -8.48
N ILE A 34 3.79 3.64 -7.72
CA ILE A 34 3.92 4.22 -6.38
C ILE A 34 5.05 5.25 -6.37
N LYS A 35 4.97 6.19 -5.44
CA LYS A 35 6.05 7.15 -5.18
C LYS A 35 6.32 7.30 -3.68
N HIS A 36 7.58 7.25 -3.27
CA HIS A 36 8.02 7.61 -1.93
C HIS A 36 8.88 8.87 -2.03
N GLN A 37 8.53 9.92 -1.30
CA GLN A 37 9.22 11.20 -1.37
C GLN A 37 9.83 11.55 -0.02
N TYR A 38 11.08 12.00 -0.06
CA TYR A 38 11.87 12.38 1.10
C TYR A 38 12.33 13.82 0.98
N GLN A 39 12.39 14.50 2.11
CA GLN A 39 13.00 15.82 2.25
C GLN A 39 14.26 15.71 3.09
N PHE A 40 15.29 16.43 2.71
CA PHE A 40 16.56 16.53 3.41
C PHE A 40 16.80 17.99 3.76
N ASN A 41 17.22 18.26 4.99
CA ASN A 41 17.43 19.62 5.48
C ASN A 41 18.78 19.74 6.19
N ASN A 42 19.51 20.81 5.88
CA ASN A 42 20.63 21.25 6.67
C ASN A 42 20.19 22.45 7.51
N LEU A 43 19.77 22.19 8.74
CA LEU A 43 19.34 23.21 9.68
C LEU A 43 20.55 23.87 10.39
N GLY A 44 21.75 23.36 10.15
CA GLY A 44 22.99 23.87 10.71
C GLY A 44 23.46 25.15 10.03
N ARG A 45 24.53 25.74 10.59
CA ARG A 45 25.17 26.96 10.05
C ARG A 45 26.34 26.67 9.10
N ARG A 46 26.58 25.41 8.76
CA ARG A 46 27.78 24.96 8.02
C ARG A 46 27.36 24.30 6.72
N SER A 47 28.11 24.56 5.66
CA SER A 47 28.07 23.72 4.46
C SER A 47 29.01 22.54 4.63
N LEU A 48 28.61 21.36 4.16
CA LEU A 48 29.41 20.15 4.21
C LEU A 48 29.06 19.17 3.08
N PRO A 49 30.00 18.30 2.67
CA PRO A 49 29.67 17.16 1.83
C PRO A 49 28.89 16.11 2.64
N ILE A 50 27.88 15.53 2.02
CA ILE A 50 27.09 14.43 2.58
C ILE A 50 26.86 13.35 1.51
N SER A 51 26.45 12.16 1.94
CA SER A 51 25.90 11.15 1.04
C SER A 51 24.47 10.83 1.47
N VAL A 52 23.53 10.86 0.52
CA VAL A 52 22.16 10.37 0.78
C VAL A 52 22.05 8.94 0.29
N VAL A 53 21.53 8.06 1.14
CA VAL A 53 21.43 6.63 0.87
C VAL A 53 19.98 6.20 0.93
N PHE A 54 19.52 5.53 -0.12
CA PHE A 54 18.19 4.95 -0.22
C PHE A 54 18.29 3.43 -0.22
N TRP A 55 17.38 2.80 0.52
CA TRP A 55 17.20 1.36 0.58
C TRP A 55 15.80 1.01 0.09
N ILE A 56 15.72 0.30 -1.04
CA ILE A 56 14.45 0.03 -1.72
C ILE A 56 14.28 -1.48 -1.95
N PRO A 57 13.23 -2.13 -1.41
CA PRO A 57 12.97 -3.53 -1.67
C PRO A 57 12.52 -3.74 -3.12
N ILE A 58 13.36 -4.40 -3.91
CA ILE A 58 13.10 -4.63 -5.34
C ILE A 58 12.63 -6.05 -5.62
N GLN A 59 12.95 -7.01 -4.77
CA GLN A 59 12.61 -8.41 -5.00
C GLN A 59 12.44 -9.19 -3.68
N LEU A 60 11.42 -10.04 -3.61
CA LEU A 60 11.15 -10.96 -2.51
C LEU A 60 10.90 -12.35 -3.10
N ASN A 61 11.61 -13.37 -2.60
CA ASN A 61 11.48 -14.75 -3.06
C ASN A 61 11.47 -14.90 -4.61
N LYS A 62 12.44 -14.25 -5.26
CA LYS A 62 12.59 -14.19 -6.74
C LYS A 62 11.49 -13.44 -7.50
N MET A 63 10.46 -12.94 -6.83
CA MET A 63 9.39 -12.14 -7.44
C MET A 63 9.67 -10.64 -7.28
N THR A 64 9.44 -9.89 -8.34
CA THR A 64 9.65 -8.43 -8.34
C THR A 64 8.68 -7.75 -7.38
N VAL A 65 9.21 -6.91 -6.50
CA VAL A 65 8.43 -6.06 -5.58
C VAL A 65 8.28 -4.69 -6.24
N TRP A 66 9.38 -3.94 -6.30
CA TRP A 66 9.44 -2.60 -6.87
C TRP A 66 10.30 -2.63 -8.13
N ASN A 67 9.66 -2.50 -9.28
CA ASN A 67 10.34 -2.58 -10.57
C ASN A 67 11.08 -1.27 -10.88
N GLN A 68 12.41 -1.37 -11.01
CA GLN A 68 13.33 -0.31 -11.46
C GLN A 68 12.96 1.08 -10.93
N PRO A 69 13.04 1.31 -9.60
CA PRO A 69 12.70 2.60 -9.02
C PRO A 69 13.58 3.70 -9.61
N GLN A 70 12.94 4.69 -10.24
CA GLN A 70 13.56 5.92 -10.69
C GLN A 70 13.65 6.89 -9.51
N PHE A 71 14.78 7.57 -9.37
CA PHE A 71 14.95 8.62 -8.37
C PHE A 71 15.04 9.98 -9.06
N ILE A 72 14.30 10.95 -8.54
CA ILE A 72 14.18 12.28 -9.13
C ILE A 72 14.50 13.30 -8.04
N PHE A 73 15.59 14.05 -8.21
CA PHE A 73 15.92 15.19 -7.37
C PHE A 73 15.05 16.40 -7.78
N SER A 74 14.56 17.15 -6.79
CA SER A 74 13.79 18.37 -7.06
C SER A 74 14.64 19.51 -7.64
N GLN A 75 15.96 19.45 -7.45
CA GLN A 75 16.92 20.43 -7.91
C GLN A 75 18.04 19.72 -8.68
N ASN A 76 18.67 20.40 -9.63
CA ASN A 76 19.85 19.90 -10.33
C ASN A 76 21.07 19.94 -9.40
N LEU A 77 21.14 19.02 -8.43
CA LEU A 77 22.34 18.83 -7.63
C LEU A 77 23.40 18.10 -8.47
N SER A 78 24.64 18.59 -8.42
CA SER A 78 25.80 17.86 -8.93
C SER A 78 26.05 16.67 -7.99
N SER A 79 25.37 15.55 -8.28
CA SER A 79 25.44 14.33 -7.47
C SER A 79 25.99 13.18 -8.29
N ALA A 80 27.00 12.50 -7.76
CA ALA A 80 27.44 11.20 -8.28
C ALA A 80 26.66 10.10 -7.55
N CYS A 81 25.81 9.37 -8.27
CA CYS A 81 25.01 8.30 -7.69
C CYS A 81 25.56 6.93 -8.09
N HIS A 82 25.77 6.07 -7.10
CA HIS A 82 26.13 4.67 -7.26
C HIS A 82 24.95 3.78 -6.84
N THR A 83 24.67 2.75 -7.62
CA THR A 83 23.62 1.78 -7.35
C THR A 83 24.23 0.40 -7.15
N GLU A 84 23.86 -0.26 -6.07
CA GLU A 84 24.24 -1.65 -5.78
C GLU A 84 23.02 -2.49 -5.38
N VAL A 85 23.10 -3.79 -5.64
CA VAL A 85 22.10 -4.75 -5.17
C VAL A 85 22.62 -5.42 -3.90
N ARG A 86 21.78 -5.47 -2.87
CA ARG A 86 22.07 -6.06 -1.56
C ARG A 86 21.08 -7.18 -1.27
N VAL A 87 21.63 -8.34 -0.91
CA VAL A 87 20.84 -9.50 -0.46
C VAL A 87 20.41 -9.31 1.00
N PRO A 88 19.25 -9.85 1.40
CA PRO A 88 18.77 -9.68 2.76
C PRO A 88 19.64 -10.46 3.76
N PRO A 89 19.86 -9.91 4.98
CA PRO A 89 20.57 -10.61 6.05
C PRO A 89 19.79 -11.79 6.61
N HIS A 90 18.45 -11.75 6.60
CA HIS A 90 17.59 -12.84 7.07
C HIS A 90 17.06 -13.64 5.88
N SER A 91 17.19 -14.97 5.96
CA SER A 91 16.69 -15.88 4.92
C SER A 91 15.23 -16.29 5.12
N ASP A 92 14.75 -16.36 6.38
CA ASP A 92 13.37 -16.74 6.68
C ASP A 92 12.43 -15.53 6.72
N PHE A 93 12.10 -15.02 5.53
CA PHE A 93 11.18 -13.90 5.37
C PHE A 93 9.75 -14.24 5.81
N LEU A 94 9.33 -15.52 5.76
CA LEU A 94 7.98 -15.94 6.14
C LEU A 94 7.77 -15.82 7.64
N ALA A 95 8.74 -16.27 8.44
CA ALA A 95 8.67 -16.11 9.89
C ALA A 95 8.62 -14.63 10.29
N GLU A 96 9.38 -13.77 9.61
CA GLU A 96 9.42 -12.35 9.93
C GLU A 96 8.13 -11.62 9.52
N LEU A 97 7.59 -11.90 8.33
CA LEU A 97 6.31 -11.35 7.87
C LEU A 97 5.11 -11.79 8.75
N LYS A 98 5.22 -12.94 9.43
CA LYS A 98 4.24 -13.37 10.42
C LYS A 98 4.31 -12.56 11.71
N LYS A 99 5.50 -12.14 12.14
CA LYS A 99 5.69 -11.29 13.33
C LYS A 99 5.29 -9.85 13.05
N THR A 100 5.74 -9.30 11.93
CA THR A 100 5.49 -7.91 11.54
C THR A 100 5.10 -7.86 10.06
N PRO A 101 4.01 -7.17 9.68
CA PRO A 101 3.56 -7.11 8.29
C PRO A 101 4.41 -6.10 7.47
N VAL A 102 5.74 -6.13 7.60
CA VAL A 102 6.66 -5.14 7.06
C VAL A 102 7.63 -5.79 6.07
N LEU A 103 7.56 -5.38 4.81
CA LEU A 103 8.53 -5.72 3.78
C LEU A 103 9.62 -4.64 3.72
N SER A 104 10.81 -4.98 4.20
CA SER A 104 11.99 -4.12 4.21
C SER A 104 13.25 -4.85 3.76
N CYS A 105 14.37 -4.13 3.67
CA CYS A 105 15.68 -4.68 3.29
C CYS A 105 16.31 -5.65 4.29
N SER A 106 15.65 -5.90 5.43
CA SER A 106 16.03 -6.96 6.35
C SER A 106 15.70 -8.36 5.83
N ILE A 107 14.66 -8.47 4.99
CA ILE A 107 14.09 -9.73 4.49
C ILE A 107 13.95 -9.80 2.96
N ALA A 108 14.07 -8.67 2.27
CA ALA A 108 14.00 -8.57 0.81
C ALA A 108 15.35 -8.22 0.18
N VAL A 109 15.54 -8.60 -1.08
CA VAL A 109 16.65 -8.11 -1.89
C VAL A 109 16.36 -6.64 -2.21
N CYS A 110 17.35 -5.79 -1.94
CA CYS A 110 17.22 -4.35 -2.06
C CYS A 110 18.18 -3.74 -3.05
N GLN A 111 17.73 -2.66 -3.67
CA GLN A 111 18.57 -1.71 -4.37
C GLN A 111 19.00 -0.66 -3.35
N ARG A 112 20.32 -0.54 -3.15
CA ARG A 112 20.93 0.54 -2.39
C ARG A 112 21.46 1.58 -3.36
N ILE A 113 20.95 2.79 -3.24
CA ILE A 113 21.33 3.93 -4.07
C ILE A 113 22.02 4.93 -3.15
N GLN A 114 23.29 5.21 -3.40
CA GLN A 114 24.05 6.21 -2.66
C GLN A 114 24.38 7.36 -3.61
N CYS A 115 23.97 8.57 -3.26
CA CYS A 115 24.30 9.77 -4.01
C CYS A 115 25.15 10.70 -3.16
N ASP A 116 26.35 10.99 -3.63
CA ASP A 116 27.29 11.88 -2.96
C ASP A 116 27.01 13.33 -3.39
N ILE A 117 26.74 14.19 -2.40
CA ILE A 117 26.44 15.60 -2.56
C ILE A 117 27.66 16.38 -2.08
N GLN A 118 28.30 17.11 -3.00
CA GLN A 118 29.56 17.78 -2.73
C GLN A 118 29.46 18.90 -1.70
N SER A 119 28.34 19.62 -1.67
CA SER A 119 28.11 20.74 -0.77
C SER A 119 26.62 20.84 -0.45
N PHE A 120 26.25 20.49 0.78
CA PHE A 120 24.92 20.73 1.31
C PHE A 120 24.95 21.99 2.17
N SER A 121 24.46 23.09 1.62
CA SER A 121 24.63 24.43 2.16
C SER A 121 23.84 24.65 3.44
N SER A 122 24.27 25.64 4.23
CA SER A 122 23.56 26.06 5.43
C SER A 122 22.12 26.47 5.08
N GLN A 123 21.14 26.00 5.85
CA GLN A 123 19.71 26.26 5.62
C GLN A 123 19.17 25.79 4.27
N GLU A 124 19.90 24.92 3.56
CA GLU A 124 19.44 24.33 2.31
C GLU A 124 18.49 23.16 2.59
N GLU A 125 17.49 23.03 1.72
CA GLU A 125 16.61 21.87 1.66
C GLU A 125 16.49 21.35 0.23
N PHE A 126 16.34 20.04 0.09
CA PHE A 126 16.01 19.43 -1.20
C PHE A 126 15.14 18.19 -1.01
N ASN A 127 14.40 17.85 -2.07
CA ASN A 127 13.54 16.69 -2.08
C ASN A 127 14.03 15.64 -3.07
N VAL A 128 13.81 14.38 -2.73
CA VAL A 128 14.05 13.24 -3.63
C VAL A 128 12.80 12.40 -3.70
N THR A 129 12.34 12.13 -4.92
CA THR A 129 11.19 11.25 -5.18
C THR A 129 11.68 9.95 -5.78
N LEU A 130 11.39 8.84 -5.10
CA LEU A 130 11.53 7.48 -5.61
C LEU A 130 10.20 7.10 -6.26
N LYS A 131 10.20 6.76 -7.55
CA LYS A 131 9.00 6.42 -8.32
C LYS A 131 9.22 5.11 -9.07
N GLY A 132 8.25 4.20 -9.04
CA GLY A 132 8.31 2.99 -9.86
C GLY A 132 7.04 2.16 -9.74
N ASN A 133 7.01 1.02 -10.42
CA ASN A 133 5.86 0.12 -10.41
C ASN A 133 6.00 -0.90 -9.28
N LEU A 134 5.01 -0.95 -8.39
CA LEU A 134 4.86 -2.00 -7.40
C LEU A 134 4.04 -3.14 -8.02
N SER A 135 4.65 -4.32 -8.20
CA SER A 135 3.92 -5.54 -8.56
C SER A 135 3.25 -6.12 -7.30
N PHE A 136 2.27 -7.02 -7.47
CA PHE A 136 1.65 -7.77 -6.38
C PHE A 136 1.90 -9.28 -6.46
N ASP A 137 2.68 -9.76 -7.44
CA ASP A 137 2.99 -11.19 -7.56
C ASP A 137 3.69 -11.77 -6.32
N TRP A 138 4.50 -10.94 -5.65
CA TRP A 138 5.22 -11.31 -4.42
C TRP A 138 4.32 -11.36 -3.19
N TYR A 139 3.08 -10.87 -3.25
CA TYR A 139 2.22 -10.71 -2.08
C TYR A 139 1.89 -12.06 -1.46
N ILE A 140 2.04 -12.15 -0.14
CA ILE A 140 1.74 -13.36 0.63
C ILE A 140 0.69 -12.99 1.66
N LYS A 141 -0.44 -13.71 1.63
CA LYS A 141 -1.51 -13.51 2.62
C LYS A 141 -0.99 -13.88 4.01
N THR A 142 -0.94 -12.89 4.91
CA THR A 142 -0.59 -13.06 6.32
C THR A 142 -1.84 -12.90 7.19
N SER A 143 -1.73 -13.18 8.49
CA SER A 143 -2.79 -12.93 9.47
C SER A 143 -3.23 -11.48 9.55
N HIS A 144 -2.38 -10.54 9.14
CA HIS A 144 -2.64 -9.11 9.19
C HIS A 144 -3.54 -8.63 8.04
N ASN A 145 -3.80 -9.45 7.02
CA ASN A 145 -4.54 -9.10 5.79
C ASN A 145 -3.99 -7.91 4.99
N TYR A 146 -2.84 -7.35 5.37
CA TYR A 146 -2.11 -6.34 4.62
C TYR A 146 -0.61 -6.55 4.81
N LEU A 147 0.18 -5.91 3.94
CA LEU A 147 1.63 -5.78 4.10
C LEU A 147 2.05 -4.32 3.89
N GLN A 148 3.16 -3.90 4.47
CA GLN A 148 3.71 -2.56 4.35
C GLN A 148 5.04 -2.62 3.62
N VAL A 149 5.10 -2.05 2.43
CA VAL A 149 6.33 -1.94 1.64
C VAL A 149 7.07 -0.70 2.12
N VAL A 150 8.28 -0.88 2.66
CA VAL A 150 9.04 0.20 3.30
C VAL A 150 10.31 0.48 2.50
N SER A 151 10.49 1.74 2.11
CA SER A 151 11.83 2.25 1.74
C SER A 151 12.40 3.09 2.87
N THR A 152 13.73 3.15 2.92
CA THR A 152 14.47 3.94 3.93
C THR A 152 15.35 4.94 3.22
N ALA A 153 15.44 6.15 3.75
CA ALA A 153 16.42 7.17 3.38
C ALA A 153 17.31 7.49 4.59
N GLU A 154 18.59 7.70 4.36
CA GLU A 154 19.58 7.98 5.39
C GLU A 154 20.61 9.00 4.91
N ILE A 155 21.08 9.87 5.81
CA ILE A 155 22.16 10.81 5.56
C ILE A 155 23.43 10.26 6.19
N LEU A 156 24.47 10.07 5.38
CA LEU A 156 25.82 9.75 5.82
C LEU A 156 26.72 10.98 5.70
N PHE A 157 27.65 11.10 6.64
CA PHE A 157 28.65 12.17 6.70
C PHE A 157 29.94 11.61 7.33
N ASN A 158 31.02 12.38 7.25
CA ASN A 158 32.30 11.97 7.83
C ASN A 158 32.27 12.10 9.37
N ASP A 159 32.07 10.98 10.05
CA ASP A 159 32.00 10.83 11.51
C ASP A 159 33.35 11.07 12.23
N SER A 160 34.47 11.03 11.50
CA SER A 160 35.79 11.43 12.04
C SER A 160 35.95 12.96 12.14
N THR A 161 35.16 13.71 11.39
CA THR A 161 35.21 15.20 11.36
C THR A 161 34.03 15.83 12.06
N TYR A 162 32.86 15.20 11.94
CA TYR A 162 31.58 15.77 12.34
C TYR A 162 30.85 14.88 13.33
N ALA A 163 30.02 15.49 14.17
CA ALA A 163 29.12 14.79 15.09
C ALA A 163 27.72 15.38 15.03
N LEU A 164 26.71 14.52 15.14
CA LEU A 164 25.36 14.96 15.44
C LEU A 164 25.25 15.38 16.90
N LEU A 165 24.29 16.26 17.19
CA LEU A 165 23.95 16.58 18.57
C LEU A 165 23.31 15.36 19.25
N PRO A 166 23.51 15.17 20.58
CA PRO A 166 22.86 14.09 21.31
C PRO A 166 21.34 14.07 21.09
N GLY A 167 20.79 12.90 20.79
CA GLY A 167 19.37 12.71 20.49
C GLY A 167 18.96 12.98 19.04
N GLN A 168 19.89 13.35 18.16
CA GLN A 168 19.61 13.70 16.77
C GLN A 168 19.82 12.56 15.76
N GLU A 169 20.36 11.42 16.20
CA GLU A 169 20.64 10.27 15.34
C GLU A 169 19.38 9.75 14.61
N ALA A 170 18.22 9.83 15.25
CA ALA A 170 16.96 9.42 14.64
C ALA A 170 16.51 10.35 13.50
N PHE A 171 17.01 11.60 13.44
CA PHE A 171 16.59 12.55 12.41
C PHE A 171 17.37 12.41 11.11
N VAL A 172 18.51 11.71 11.08
CA VAL A 172 19.26 11.47 9.84
C VAL A 172 18.79 10.21 9.10
N ARG A 173 17.73 9.55 9.59
CA ARG A 173 17.12 8.38 8.95
C ARG A 173 15.60 8.50 8.93
N ALA A 174 15.01 8.35 7.75
CA ALA A 174 13.55 8.36 7.57
C ALA A 174 13.08 7.11 6.83
N GLN A 175 11.84 6.71 7.08
CA GLN A 175 11.19 5.62 6.38
C GLN A 175 9.87 6.09 5.78
N THR A 176 9.56 5.59 4.59
CA THR A 176 8.25 5.78 3.94
C THR A 176 7.64 4.42 3.67
N GLN A 177 6.35 4.30 3.94
CA GLN A 177 5.63 3.04 3.89
C GLN A 177 4.41 3.16 2.97
N THR A 178 4.24 2.17 2.09
CA THR A 178 3.00 1.96 1.35
C THR A 178 2.31 0.72 1.92
N LYS A 179 1.11 0.88 2.49
CA LYS A 179 0.27 -0.24 2.92
C LYS A 179 -0.44 -0.84 1.70
N VAL A 180 -0.20 -2.11 1.43
CA VAL A 180 -0.85 -2.88 0.37
C VAL A 180 -1.86 -3.85 0.96
N GLU A 181 -3.07 -3.84 0.40
CA GLU A 181 -4.19 -4.65 0.88
C GLU A 181 -4.90 -5.31 -0.31
N PRO A 182 -5.13 -6.64 -0.27
CA PRO A 182 -5.88 -7.33 -1.30
C PRO A 182 -7.36 -6.95 -1.19
N TYR A 183 -7.95 -6.57 -2.31
CA TYR A 183 -9.37 -6.29 -2.46
C TYR A 183 -10.06 -7.51 -3.07
N GLU A 184 -11.00 -8.10 -2.33
CA GLU A 184 -11.80 -9.23 -2.81
C GLU A 184 -13.03 -8.72 -3.56
N VAL A 185 -13.01 -8.86 -4.89
CA VAL A 185 -14.18 -8.56 -5.73
C VAL A 185 -15.23 -9.63 -5.50
N HIS A 186 -16.23 -9.32 -4.68
CA HIS A 186 -17.37 -10.19 -4.47
C HIS A 186 -18.31 -10.08 -5.68
N ASN A 187 -18.57 -11.21 -6.35
CA ASN A 187 -19.59 -11.25 -7.39
C ASN A 187 -20.98 -11.38 -6.74
N PRO A 188 -21.87 -10.36 -6.84
CA PRO A 188 -23.19 -10.43 -6.23
C PRO A 188 -24.17 -11.33 -6.99
N VAL A 189 -23.86 -11.74 -8.23
CA VAL A 189 -24.78 -12.48 -9.10
C VAL A 189 -25.25 -13.80 -8.47
N PRO A 190 -24.38 -14.68 -7.93
CA PRO A 190 -24.84 -15.92 -7.29
C PRO A 190 -25.75 -15.68 -6.09
N LEU A 191 -25.48 -14.62 -5.32
CA LEU A 191 -26.30 -14.23 -4.18
C LEU A 191 -27.69 -13.77 -4.61
N ILE A 192 -27.76 -12.92 -5.66
CA ILE A 192 -29.02 -12.44 -6.24
C ILE A 192 -29.83 -13.61 -6.78
N VAL A 193 -29.22 -14.47 -7.62
CA VAL A 193 -29.90 -15.63 -8.21
C VAL A 193 -30.39 -16.60 -7.13
N GLY A 194 -29.56 -16.88 -6.13
CA GLY A 194 -29.92 -17.73 -5.00
C GLY A 194 -31.08 -17.16 -4.19
N SER A 195 -31.06 -15.85 -3.91
CA SER A 195 -32.14 -15.19 -3.17
C SER A 195 -33.46 -15.17 -3.96
N SER A 196 -33.41 -14.95 -5.28
CA SER A 196 -34.61 -14.96 -6.12
C SER A 196 -35.24 -16.34 -6.20
N VAL A 197 -34.43 -17.38 -6.42
CA VAL A 197 -34.91 -18.77 -6.47
C VAL A 197 -35.45 -19.20 -5.11
N GLY A 198 -34.73 -18.91 -4.03
CA GLY A 198 -35.18 -19.21 -2.66
C GLY A 198 -36.48 -18.49 -2.30
N GLY A 199 -36.61 -17.22 -2.68
CA GLY A 199 -37.85 -16.44 -2.49
C GLY A 199 -39.05 -17.04 -3.24
N LEU A 200 -38.87 -17.45 -4.49
CA LEU A 200 -39.92 -18.10 -5.28
C LEU A 200 -40.34 -19.45 -4.69
N VAL A 201 -39.38 -20.26 -4.22
CA VAL A 201 -39.66 -21.54 -3.57
C VAL A 201 -40.43 -21.33 -2.26
N LEU A 202 -39.99 -20.37 -1.43
CA LEU A 202 -40.68 -20.04 -0.19
C LEU A 202 -42.10 -19.53 -0.45
N LEU A 203 -42.28 -18.66 -1.45
CA LEU A 203 -43.59 -18.16 -1.86
C LEU A 203 -44.52 -19.28 -2.32
N ALA A 204 -44.00 -20.24 -3.10
CA ALA A 204 -44.76 -21.40 -3.55
C ALA A 204 -45.21 -22.27 -2.36
N LEU A 205 -44.33 -22.52 -1.38
CA LEU A 205 -44.67 -23.28 -0.18
C LEU A 205 -45.76 -22.60 0.67
N ILE A 206 -45.65 -21.27 0.86
CA ILE A 206 -46.67 -20.48 1.56
C ILE A 206 -48.01 -20.56 0.83
N THR A 207 -48.00 -20.42 -0.50
CA THR A 207 -49.21 -20.48 -1.32
C THR A 207 -49.92 -21.84 -1.18
N VAL A 208 -49.17 -22.94 -1.25
CA VAL A 208 -49.71 -24.29 -1.06
C VAL A 208 -50.27 -24.47 0.36
N GLY A 209 -49.58 -23.97 1.38
CA GLY A 209 -50.04 -23.99 2.77
C GLY A 209 -51.35 -23.22 2.96
N LEU A 210 -51.40 -21.97 2.49
CA LEU A 210 -52.59 -21.12 2.55
C LEU A 210 -53.77 -21.69 1.74
N TYR A 211 -53.49 -22.32 0.61
CA TYR A 211 -54.50 -23.01 -0.20
C TYR A 211 -55.10 -24.20 0.56
N LYS A 212 -54.26 -25.05 1.18
CA LYS A 212 -54.69 -26.17 2.03
C LYS A 212 -55.49 -25.70 3.24
N LEU A 213 -55.12 -24.57 3.85
CA LEU A 213 -55.84 -23.95 4.97
C LEU A 213 -57.14 -23.23 4.54
N GLY A 214 -57.48 -23.23 3.25
CA GLY A 214 -58.75 -22.69 2.75
C GLY A 214 -58.82 -21.18 2.62
N PHE A 215 -57.71 -20.46 2.80
CA PHE A 215 -57.66 -19.00 2.78
C PHE A 215 -58.07 -18.43 1.40
N PHE A 216 -57.57 -19.02 0.31
CA PHE A 216 -57.88 -18.59 -1.06
C PHE A 216 -59.24 -19.06 -1.58
N LYS A 217 -59.87 -20.05 -0.94
CA LYS A 217 -61.14 -20.65 -1.41
C LYS A 217 -62.36 -19.78 -1.16
N ARG A 218 -62.27 -18.84 -0.21
CA ARG A 218 -63.39 -17.96 0.17
C ARG A 218 -63.48 -16.73 -0.73
N GLN A 219 -62.37 -16.01 -0.96
CA GLN A 219 -62.41 -14.75 -1.74
C GLN A 219 -62.40 -14.93 -3.27
N TYR A 220 -61.72 -15.95 -3.82
CA TYR A 220 -61.68 -16.16 -5.28
C TYR A 220 -63.06 -16.47 -5.88
N LYS A 221 -63.91 -17.14 -5.10
CA LYS A 221 -65.26 -17.54 -5.51
C LYS A 221 -66.22 -16.34 -5.53
N ASP A 222 -66.02 -15.38 -4.63
CA ASP A 222 -66.80 -14.14 -4.58
C ASP A 222 -66.41 -13.20 -5.74
N MET A 223 -65.11 -13.06 -6.03
CA MET A 223 -64.63 -12.19 -7.14
C MET A 223 -64.94 -12.73 -8.55
N ILE A 224 -64.98 -14.05 -8.77
CA ILE A 224 -65.38 -14.62 -10.07
C ILE A 224 -66.88 -14.48 -10.31
N ASN A 225 -67.69 -14.62 -9.26
CA ASN A 225 -69.14 -14.47 -9.39
C ASN A 225 -69.56 -13.02 -9.68
N GLU A 226 -68.79 -12.02 -9.23
CA GLU A 226 -69.03 -10.60 -9.55
C GLU A 226 -68.62 -10.19 -10.97
N ALA A 227 -67.73 -10.93 -11.64
CA ALA A 227 -67.19 -10.57 -12.96
C ALA A 227 -67.91 -11.25 -14.15
N ALA A 228 -68.98 -12.02 -13.92
CA ALA A 228 -69.78 -12.61 -15.00
C ALA A 228 -70.71 -11.53 -15.63
N PRO A 229 -70.73 -11.35 -16.98
CA PRO A 229 -71.56 -10.33 -17.61
C PRO A 229 -73.05 -10.66 -17.45
N GLU A 230 -73.83 -9.67 -17.00
CA GLU A 230 -75.29 -9.70 -17.03
C GLU A 230 -75.75 -9.88 -18.50
N ALA A 231 -76.44 -10.97 -18.79
CA ALA A 231 -77.04 -11.20 -20.10
C ALA A 231 -78.12 -10.14 -20.35
N ALA A 232 -78.00 -9.40 -21.45
CA ALA A 232 -78.98 -8.39 -21.86
C ALA A 232 -80.39 -9.00 -21.99
N PRO A 233 -81.45 -8.33 -21.50
CA PRO A 233 -82.81 -8.84 -21.62
C PRO A 233 -83.34 -8.66 -23.06
N PRO A 234 -84.18 -9.58 -23.55
CA PRO A 234 -84.77 -9.45 -24.88
C PRO A 234 -85.99 -8.52 -24.84
N GLN A 235 -85.91 -7.40 -25.56
CA GLN A 235 -86.80 -6.93 -26.64
C GLN A 235 -86.63 -5.43 -26.88
#